data_AF-A0A428RVN7-F1
#
_entry.id   AF-A0A428RVN7-F1
#
_cell.length_a   1.000
_cell.length_b   1.000
_cell.length_c   1.000
_cell.angle_alpha   90.00
_cell.angle_beta   90.00
_cell.angle_gamma   90.00
#
_symmetry.space_group_name_H-M   'P 1'
#
loop_
_entity.id
_entity.type
_entity.pdbx_description
1 polymer ?
#
loop_
_entity_poly.entity_id
_entity_poly.type
_entity_poly.pdbx_seq_one_letter_code
_entity_poly.pdbx_strand_id
1 'polypeptide(L)'
;MQVLRLPLQAPTSVSLEPSKSKLHSGHVVVPEKRPLPRDLLSPSFQDLVDLALFRVFDAAFTLDTRPPRLFPTVETVFAQHFTYHDWLNHGDLETELGRMSFMLANLPERGLPTAFTPIICQVLQAPALMAGWKRAVPQLKERAQEQTFWITRHMQKQRPAQTEGIRKASFITNPVDYETDDIASDLASQLWARALSEMTTRICKDQASQDEAEAFLQIFSLLKDPLGGLENIPDRSVECFARMLSSVAAVAHQAPRAHANQADWPAAISQAAQEALFLGCPLLEGISHVHFTGHQQLPYAYVPLDKLPRSEFSIPTHVATIVEEMLVNEPDGGCCIAPIAVSTYPTLPLEDAKRIPVIIDGNHRASATMVLRMIAYHPDILTSGDYSAMLDEFCHVHELGVKWKIDLADVLQVLRGSAFHKRLLQSKMSIVRQFLQADTIPALVVREDNFHTVCQQRPPLADRPRLLLPIHQAIYNDEELGFAFPQAGQVHGRATGFKPMKLIQGGK
;
A
#
# COMPACT_ATOMS: atom_id res chain seq x y z
N MET A 1 32.57 12.34 12.92
CA MET A 1 31.42 11.51 13.36
C MET A 1 30.69 12.22 14.48
N GLN A 2 29.64 12.94 14.12
CA GLN A 2 28.62 13.48 15.02
C GLN A 2 27.30 13.25 14.29
N VAL A 3 26.45 12.40 14.84
CA VAL A 3 25.10 12.19 14.34
C VAL A 3 24.30 13.41 14.79
N LEU A 4 24.03 14.34 13.87
CA LEU A 4 23.10 15.44 14.09
C LEU A 4 21.68 14.87 14.19
N ARG A 5 21.25 14.60 15.43
CA ARG A 5 19.83 14.59 15.78
C ARG A 5 19.37 16.05 15.82
N LEU A 6 18.53 16.46 14.89
CA LEU A 6 17.74 17.67 15.01
C LEU A 6 16.26 17.39 14.67
N PRO A 7 15.34 18.10 15.34
CA PRO A 7 13.95 17.73 15.45
C PRO A 7 13.17 18.10 14.19
N LEU A 8 12.31 17.18 13.73
CA LEU A 8 11.17 17.50 12.88
C LEU A 8 10.19 18.35 13.69
N GLN A 9 10.39 19.67 13.74
CA GLN A 9 9.32 20.60 14.11
C GLN A 9 8.64 21.09 12.84
N ALA A 10 7.43 20.58 12.65
CA ALA A 10 6.47 21.02 11.66
C ALA A 10 6.05 22.49 11.89
N PRO A 11 5.47 23.17 10.88
CA PRO A 11 4.63 24.33 11.12
C PRO A 11 3.53 23.91 12.10
N THR A 12 3.34 24.69 13.15
CA THR A 12 2.32 24.48 14.18
C THR A 12 0.94 24.32 13.54
N SER A 13 0.49 23.08 13.40
CA SER A 13 -0.91 22.73 13.31
C SER A 13 -1.56 23.11 14.63
N VAL A 14 -2.56 23.98 14.56
CA VAL A 14 -3.42 24.32 15.70
C VAL A 14 -3.83 23.01 16.38
N SER A 15 -3.44 22.89 17.65
CA SER A 15 -3.84 21.81 18.53
C SER A 15 -5.36 21.81 18.61
N LEU A 16 -6.00 20.89 17.89
CA LEU A 16 -7.33 20.42 18.26
C LEU A 16 -7.11 19.63 19.56
N GLU A 17 -7.18 20.33 20.69
CA GLU A 17 -7.42 19.65 21.95
C GLU A 17 -8.69 18.81 21.78
N PRO A 18 -8.65 17.50 22.03
CA PRO A 18 -9.87 16.72 22.04
C PRO A 18 -10.75 17.27 23.17
N SER A 19 -11.92 17.76 22.77
CA SER A 19 -13.03 18.03 23.65
C SER A 19 -13.15 16.89 24.66
N LYS A 20 -13.04 17.23 25.95
CA LYS A 20 -13.22 16.32 27.08
C LYS A 20 -14.66 15.77 27.08
N SER A 21 -14.94 14.77 26.26
CA SER A 21 -16.13 13.94 26.33
C SER A 21 -15.71 12.51 26.64
N LYS A 22 -15.80 12.15 27.93
CA LYS A 22 -15.81 10.79 28.50
C LYS A 22 -15.07 9.71 27.69
N LEU A 23 -13.73 9.78 27.66
CA LEU A 23 -12.89 8.64 27.30
C LEU A 23 -12.90 7.65 28.48
N HIS A 24 -13.56 6.50 28.31
CA HIS A 24 -13.19 5.32 29.09
C HIS A 24 -11.71 5.03 28.82
N SER A 25 -10.93 4.90 29.89
CA SER A 25 -9.48 4.67 29.84
C SER A 25 -9.16 3.31 29.21
N GLY A 26 -9.07 3.27 27.88
CA GLY A 26 -8.53 2.13 27.14
C GLY A 26 -7.02 2.17 27.20
N HIS A 27 -6.40 1.27 27.96
CA HIS A 27 -4.95 1.10 27.90
C HIS A 27 -4.55 0.68 26.48
N VAL A 28 -3.65 1.44 25.86
CA VAL A 28 -3.09 1.14 24.54
C VAL A 28 -2.15 -0.05 24.65
N VAL A 29 -2.25 -1.00 23.71
CA VAL A 29 -1.29 -2.11 23.60
C VAL A 29 -0.21 -1.73 22.60
N VAL A 30 1.05 -1.75 23.04
CA VAL A 30 2.22 -1.56 22.19
C VAL A 30 2.92 -2.91 22.08
N PRO A 31 3.24 -3.39 20.87
CA PRO A 31 3.92 -4.66 20.67
C PRO A 31 5.28 -4.63 21.34
N GLU A 32 5.68 -5.79 21.84
CA GLU A 32 6.99 -5.94 22.42
C GLU A 32 8.07 -5.77 21.35
N LYS A 33 9.19 -5.13 21.73
CA LYS A 33 10.36 -5.05 20.85
C LYS A 33 10.89 -6.46 20.61
N ARG A 34 11.05 -6.84 19.34
CA ARG A 34 11.56 -8.15 18.93
C ARG A 34 13.08 -8.09 18.76
N PRO A 35 13.82 -9.19 19.00
CA PRO A 35 15.21 -9.29 18.59
C PRO A 35 15.30 -9.06 17.07
N LEU A 36 16.04 -8.03 16.66
CA LEU A 36 16.14 -7.66 15.26
C LEU A 36 17.19 -8.53 14.55
N PRO A 37 16.82 -9.25 13.48
CA PRO A 37 17.80 -9.86 12.59
C PRO A 37 18.69 -8.79 11.96
N ARG A 38 19.82 -9.23 11.38
CA ARG A 38 20.60 -8.35 10.50
C ARG A 38 19.79 -8.08 9.23
N ASP A 39 19.87 -6.86 8.74
CA ASP A 39 19.37 -6.50 7.41
C ASP A 39 19.89 -7.49 6.36
N LEU A 40 19.02 -7.85 5.40
CA LEU A 40 19.42 -8.65 4.25
C LEU A 40 19.80 -7.73 3.08
N LEU A 41 20.99 -7.95 2.54
CA LEU A 41 21.50 -7.24 1.36
C LEU A 41 21.34 -8.15 0.14
N SER A 42 20.65 -7.68 -0.90
CA SER A 42 20.35 -8.47 -2.10
C SER A 42 19.72 -9.84 -1.79
N PRO A 43 18.59 -9.88 -1.04
CA PRO A 43 17.99 -11.15 -0.65
C PRO A 43 17.46 -11.91 -1.88
N SER A 44 17.59 -13.22 -1.83
CA SER A 44 16.90 -14.10 -2.77
C SER A 44 15.41 -14.13 -2.48
N PHE A 45 14.61 -14.56 -3.46
CA PHE A 45 13.19 -14.79 -3.22
C PHE A 45 12.95 -15.85 -2.13
N GLN A 46 13.83 -16.85 -2.01
CA GLN A 46 13.73 -17.87 -0.98
C GLN A 46 13.90 -17.28 0.43
N ASP A 47 14.76 -16.28 0.62
CA ASP A 47 14.90 -15.57 1.90
C ASP A 47 13.57 -14.92 2.31
N LEU A 48 12.81 -14.38 1.35
CA LEU A 48 11.49 -13.80 1.62
C LEU A 48 10.47 -14.88 2.01
N VAL A 49 10.49 -16.03 1.34
CA VAL A 49 9.64 -17.19 1.66
C VAL A 49 9.95 -17.72 3.06
N ASP A 50 11.21 -17.80 3.45
CA ASP A 50 11.62 -18.30 4.77
C ASP A 50 11.18 -17.33 5.88
N LEU A 51 11.31 -16.02 5.66
CA LEU A 51 10.80 -14.99 6.58
C LEU A 51 9.26 -15.07 6.72
N ALA A 52 8.55 -15.26 5.61
CA ALA A 52 7.10 -15.46 5.61
C ALA A 52 6.71 -16.72 6.39
N LEU A 53 7.37 -17.85 6.11
CA LEU A 53 7.13 -19.12 6.80
C LEU A 53 7.39 -18.99 8.31
N PHE A 54 8.42 -18.26 8.72
CA PHE A 54 8.70 -18.01 10.13
C PHE A 54 7.55 -17.25 10.82
N ARG A 55 6.92 -16.27 10.15
CA ARG A 55 5.72 -15.57 10.64
C ARG A 55 4.49 -16.47 10.70
N VAL A 56 4.33 -17.40 9.75
CA VAL A 56 3.24 -18.39 9.77
C VAL A 56 3.44 -19.38 10.92
N PHE A 57 4.67 -19.84 11.17
CA PHE A 57 4.99 -20.67 12.34
C PHE A 57 4.69 -19.95 13.66
N ASP A 58 5.02 -18.66 13.76
CA ASP A 58 4.65 -17.86 14.93
C ASP A 58 3.14 -17.78 15.14
N ALA A 59 2.36 -17.64 14.06
CA ALA A 59 0.90 -17.66 14.16
C ALA A 59 0.34 -19.05 14.54
N ALA A 60 1.01 -20.14 14.13
CA ALA A 60 0.57 -21.51 14.41
C ALA A 60 0.95 -22.02 15.81
N PHE A 61 2.13 -21.63 16.30
CA PHE A 61 2.71 -22.24 17.50
C PHE A 61 3.03 -21.25 18.62
N THR A 62 2.96 -19.94 18.36
CA THR A 62 3.44 -18.87 19.25
C THR A 62 4.88 -19.11 19.69
N LEU A 63 5.83 -18.51 18.98
CA LEU A 63 7.25 -18.78 19.25
C LEU A 63 7.78 -17.90 20.37
N ASP A 64 8.68 -18.44 21.20
CA ASP A 64 9.36 -17.67 22.25
C ASP A 64 10.12 -16.47 21.65
N THR A 65 10.72 -16.66 20.48
CA THR A 65 11.36 -15.59 19.70
C THR A 65 10.49 -15.26 18.50
N ARG A 66 9.66 -14.23 18.65
CA ARG A 66 8.71 -13.83 17.60
C ARG A 66 9.41 -13.09 16.45
N PRO A 67 9.08 -13.36 15.18
CA PRO A 67 9.67 -12.72 14.01
C PRO A 67 9.22 -11.27 13.81
N PRO A 68 10.01 -10.37 13.21
CA PRO A 68 9.49 -9.10 12.72
C PRO A 68 8.29 -9.28 11.75
N ARG A 69 7.31 -8.39 11.82
CA ARG A 69 6.09 -8.38 11.00
C ARG A 69 6.26 -7.50 9.76
N LEU A 70 5.62 -7.85 8.65
CA LEU A 70 5.62 -6.99 7.46
C LEU A 70 4.95 -5.66 7.78
N PHE A 71 5.52 -4.55 7.32
CA PHE A 71 4.82 -3.28 7.37
C PHE A 71 3.74 -3.22 6.26
N PRO A 72 2.53 -2.71 6.52
CA PRO A 72 2.03 -2.10 7.76
C PRO A 72 1.19 -3.06 8.64
N THR A 73 1.41 -4.38 8.61
CA THR A 73 0.53 -5.42 9.20
C THR A 73 0.66 -5.54 10.74
N VAL A 74 0.77 -4.42 11.44
CA VAL A 74 1.09 -4.32 12.88
C VAL A 74 0.08 -3.39 13.56
N GLU A 75 0.16 -3.23 14.88
CA GLU A 75 -0.88 -2.82 15.84
C GLU A 75 -1.60 -1.48 15.62
N THR A 76 -1.43 -0.83 14.48
CA THR A 76 -2.11 0.42 14.18
C THR A 76 -3.13 0.27 13.09
N VAL A 77 -4.32 0.78 13.34
CA VAL A 77 -5.30 1.10 12.31
C VAL A 77 -5.43 2.63 12.29
N PHE A 78 -5.34 3.25 11.12
CA PHE A 78 -5.35 4.73 10.97
C PHE A 78 -4.18 5.45 11.66
N ALA A 79 -3.04 4.77 11.81
CA ALA A 79 -1.91 5.22 12.64
C ALA A 79 -2.26 5.40 14.14
N GLN A 80 -3.35 4.79 14.62
CA GLN A 80 -3.71 4.70 16.03
C GLN A 80 -3.52 3.27 16.53
N HIS A 81 -2.92 3.11 17.70
CA HIS A 81 -2.71 1.78 18.28
C HIS A 81 -4.03 1.14 18.72
N PHE A 82 -4.12 -0.19 18.57
CA PHE A 82 -5.20 -0.98 19.14
C PHE A 82 -5.26 -0.84 20.66
N THR A 83 -6.47 -0.76 21.19
CA THR A 83 -6.75 -0.73 22.61
C THR A 83 -6.78 -2.14 23.20
N TYR A 84 -6.57 -2.27 24.50
CA TYR A 84 -6.73 -3.55 25.19
C TYR A 84 -8.10 -4.20 24.95
N HIS A 85 -9.16 -3.40 24.77
CA HIS A 85 -10.49 -3.93 24.46
C HIS A 85 -10.54 -4.58 23.08
N ASP A 86 -9.88 -4.00 22.08
CA ASP A 86 -9.79 -4.58 20.74
C ASP A 86 -9.11 -5.95 20.79
N TRP A 87 -8.02 -6.06 21.55
CA TRP A 87 -7.31 -7.33 21.76
C TRP A 87 -8.18 -8.37 22.46
N LEU A 88 -8.97 -7.97 23.46
CA LEU A 88 -9.89 -8.89 24.14
C LEU A 88 -11.00 -9.40 23.21
N ASN A 89 -11.52 -8.53 22.34
CA ASN A 89 -12.67 -8.86 21.48
C ASN A 89 -12.25 -9.65 20.23
N HIS A 90 -11.06 -9.38 19.69
CA HIS A 90 -10.63 -9.88 18.38
C HIS A 90 -9.41 -10.81 18.44
N GLY A 91 -8.81 -11.01 19.63
CA GLY A 91 -7.64 -11.85 19.82
C GLY A 91 -6.32 -11.14 19.52
N ASP A 92 -5.29 -11.91 19.15
CA ASP A 92 -3.97 -11.35 18.81
C ASP A 92 -4.04 -10.54 17.50
N LEU A 93 -4.03 -9.21 17.63
CA LEU A 93 -4.08 -8.26 16.52
C LEU A 93 -2.75 -8.12 15.76
N GLU A 94 -1.68 -8.78 16.22
CA GLU A 94 -0.48 -8.98 15.40
C GLU A 94 -0.61 -10.15 14.44
N THR A 95 -1.65 -10.99 14.57
CA THR A 95 -1.98 -12.02 13.58
C THR A 95 -2.99 -11.50 12.56
N GLU A 96 -2.95 -12.05 11.34
CA GLU A 96 -3.93 -11.69 10.33
C GLU A 96 -5.36 -12.10 10.71
N LEU A 97 -5.53 -13.19 11.47
CA LEU A 97 -6.84 -13.63 11.94
C LEU A 97 -7.50 -12.55 12.80
N GLY A 98 -6.77 -12.00 13.78
CA GLY A 98 -7.25 -10.93 14.64
C GLY A 98 -7.56 -9.66 13.86
N ARG A 99 -6.68 -9.27 12.93
CA ARG A 99 -6.91 -8.08 12.07
C ARG A 99 -8.13 -8.22 11.17
N MET A 100 -8.33 -9.40 10.57
CA MET A 100 -9.52 -9.67 9.76
C MET A 100 -10.79 -9.58 10.63
N SER A 101 -10.77 -10.16 11.84
CA SER A 101 -11.90 -10.03 12.78
C SER A 101 -12.19 -8.58 13.14
N PHE A 102 -11.15 -7.80 13.47
CA PHE A 102 -11.29 -6.38 13.78
C PHE A 102 -11.84 -5.59 12.60
N MET A 103 -11.29 -5.78 11.39
CA MET A 103 -11.70 -5.08 10.17
C MET A 103 -13.18 -5.34 9.86
N LEU A 104 -13.58 -6.61 9.81
CA LEU A 104 -14.95 -7.00 9.46
C LEU A 104 -15.97 -6.50 10.48
N ALA A 105 -15.60 -6.41 11.77
CA ALA A 105 -16.50 -5.93 12.81
C ALA A 105 -16.59 -4.40 12.90
N ASN A 106 -15.48 -3.68 12.70
CA ASN A 106 -15.38 -2.27 13.04
C ASN A 106 -15.33 -1.32 11.83
N LEU A 107 -15.07 -1.82 10.62
CA LEU A 107 -14.85 -1.02 9.42
C LEU A 107 -15.91 -1.31 8.33
N PRO A 108 -17.21 -1.02 8.57
CA PRO A 108 -18.30 -1.36 7.66
C PRO A 108 -18.14 -0.78 6.26
N GLU A 109 -17.50 0.38 6.08
CA GLU A 109 -17.26 0.96 4.76
C GLU A 109 -16.27 0.13 3.91
N ARG A 110 -15.45 -0.72 4.55
CA ARG A 110 -14.58 -1.69 3.88
C ARG A 110 -15.31 -3.03 3.62
N GLY A 111 -16.55 -3.15 4.07
CA GLY A 111 -17.40 -4.33 3.87
C GLY A 111 -17.81 -4.53 2.42
N LEU A 112 -18.54 -5.61 2.19
CA LEU A 112 -19.00 -5.99 0.85
C LEU A 112 -19.99 -4.96 0.29
N PRO A 113 -19.92 -4.63 -1.02
CA PRO A 113 -20.96 -3.84 -1.66
C PRO A 113 -22.33 -4.50 -1.51
N THR A 114 -23.39 -3.73 -1.26
CA THR A 114 -24.78 -4.24 -1.20
C THR A 114 -25.15 -5.02 -2.47
N ALA A 115 -24.60 -4.65 -3.62
CA ALA A 115 -24.78 -5.36 -4.89
C ALA A 115 -24.31 -6.82 -4.87
N PHE A 116 -23.40 -7.21 -3.95
CA PHE A 116 -22.89 -8.57 -3.84
C PHE A 116 -23.79 -9.47 -2.98
N THR A 117 -24.64 -8.89 -2.13
CA THR A 117 -25.48 -9.59 -1.15
C THR A 117 -26.20 -10.82 -1.72
N PRO A 118 -26.91 -10.76 -2.86
CA PRO A 118 -27.62 -11.93 -3.40
C PRO A 118 -26.67 -13.08 -3.76
N ILE A 119 -25.50 -12.76 -4.32
CA ILE A 119 -24.52 -13.74 -4.78
C ILE A 119 -23.83 -14.39 -3.58
N ILE A 120 -23.45 -13.58 -2.58
CA ILE A 120 -22.79 -14.09 -1.35
C ILE A 120 -23.74 -14.98 -0.55
N CYS A 121 -25.03 -14.64 -0.46
CA CYS A 121 -26.04 -15.52 0.11
C CYS A 121 -26.09 -16.90 -0.56
N GLN A 122 -26.03 -16.95 -1.90
CA GLN A 122 -26.01 -18.22 -2.65
C GLN A 122 -24.74 -19.02 -2.39
N VAL A 123 -23.58 -18.37 -2.33
CA VAL A 123 -22.30 -19.01 -1.99
C VAL A 123 -22.37 -19.60 -0.58
N LEU A 124 -22.87 -18.84 0.39
CA LEU A 124 -23.03 -19.26 1.78
C LEU A 124 -24.04 -20.40 1.96
N GLN A 125 -24.95 -20.62 1.03
CA GLN A 125 -25.88 -21.75 1.02
C GLN A 125 -25.33 -22.99 0.29
N ALA A 126 -24.28 -22.85 -0.53
CA ALA A 126 -23.70 -23.98 -1.26
C ALA A 126 -23.12 -25.01 -0.27
N PRO A 127 -23.25 -26.34 -0.47
CA PRO A 127 -22.70 -27.33 0.47
C PRO A 127 -21.18 -27.25 0.67
N ALA A 128 -20.43 -26.99 -0.40
CA ALA A 128 -19.01 -26.68 -0.37
C ALA A 128 -18.81 -25.23 -0.80
N LEU A 129 -18.28 -24.41 0.10
CA LEU A 129 -18.12 -22.97 -0.11
C LEU A 129 -17.14 -22.71 -1.26
N MET A 130 -15.99 -23.37 -1.30
CA MET A 130 -14.95 -23.11 -2.32
C MET A 130 -15.43 -23.48 -3.73
N ALA A 131 -16.21 -24.56 -3.86
CA ALA A 131 -16.81 -24.94 -5.14
C ALA A 131 -17.98 -24.01 -5.54
N GLY A 132 -18.75 -23.51 -4.56
CA GLY A 132 -19.75 -22.47 -4.77
C GLY A 132 -19.12 -21.16 -5.25
N TRP A 133 -18.01 -20.76 -4.62
CA TRP A 133 -17.26 -19.55 -4.93
C TRP A 133 -16.85 -19.46 -6.39
N LYS A 134 -16.21 -20.51 -6.94
CA LYS A 134 -15.78 -20.55 -8.35
C LYS A 134 -16.90 -20.24 -9.34
N ARG A 135 -18.13 -20.68 -9.05
CA ARG A 135 -19.31 -20.41 -9.89
C ARG A 135 -19.82 -18.98 -9.75
N ALA A 136 -19.58 -18.34 -8.62
CA ALA A 136 -20.00 -16.98 -8.32
C ALA A 136 -19.03 -15.91 -8.82
N VAL A 137 -17.74 -16.22 -8.95
CA VAL A 137 -16.69 -15.25 -9.37
C VAL A 137 -17.06 -14.44 -10.62
N PRO A 138 -17.56 -15.03 -11.73
CA PRO A 138 -17.91 -14.24 -12.91
C PRO A 138 -18.97 -13.17 -12.62
N GLN A 139 -20.00 -13.51 -11.85
CA GLN A 139 -21.06 -12.57 -11.47
C GLN A 139 -20.55 -11.51 -10.50
N LEU A 140 -19.66 -11.87 -9.57
CA LEU A 140 -19.03 -10.91 -8.66
C LEU A 140 -18.16 -9.91 -9.41
N LYS A 141 -17.39 -10.36 -10.42
CA LYS A 141 -16.58 -9.47 -11.28
C LYS A 141 -17.45 -8.48 -12.06
N GLU A 142 -18.54 -8.95 -12.67
CA GLU A 142 -19.52 -8.09 -13.35
C GLU A 142 -20.06 -7.01 -12.39
N ARG A 143 -20.50 -7.41 -11.19
CA ARG A 143 -20.96 -6.45 -10.18
C ARG A 143 -19.87 -5.48 -9.73
N ALA A 144 -18.62 -5.94 -9.59
CA ALA A 144 -17.51 -5.09 -9.19
C ALA A 144 -17.22 -3.99 -10.23
N GLN A 145 -17.33 -4.33 -11.51
CA GLN A 145 -17.18 -3.38 -12.60
C GLN A 145 -18.32 -2.36 -12.64
N GLU A 146 -19.57 -2.81 -12.49
CA GLU A 146 -20.73 -1.90 -12.40
C GLU A 146 -20.54 -0.88 -11.27
N GLN A 147 -20.07 -1.33 -10.10
CA GLN A 147 -19.77 -0.46 -8.95
C GLN A 147 -18.62 0.50 -9.26
N THR A 148 -17.52 0.02 -9.83
CA THR A 148 -16.39 0.87 -10.25
C THR A 148 -16.82 1.94 -11.25
N PHE A 149 -17.65 1.58 -12.24
CA PHE A 149 -18.22 2.52 -13.21
C PHE A 149 -19.16 3.54 -12.54
N TRP A 150 -19.98 3.10 -11.59
CA TRP A 150 -20.84 4.00 -10.84
C TRP A 150 -20.03 5.02 -10.02
N ILE A 151 -19.01 4.57 -9.29
CA ILE A 151 -18.10 5.42 -8.50
C ILE A 151 -17.45 6.47 -9.41
N THR A 152 -16.79 6.03 -10.49
CA THR A 152 -16.09 6.91 -11.42
C THR A 152 -17.02 7.93 -12.08
N ARG A 153 -18.22 7.52 -12.49
CA ARG A 153 -19.24 8.44 -13.03
C ARG A 153 -19.68 9.48 -12.00
N HIS A 154 -19.85 9.09 -10.74
CA HIS A 154 -20.21 10.02 -9.68
C HIS A 154 -19.07 10.99 -9.34
N MET A 155 -17.83 10.52 -9.34
CA MET A 155 -16.64 11.36 -9.24
C MET A 155 -16.55 12.37 -10.40
N GLN A 156 -16.79 11.93 -11.63
CA GLN A 156 -16.77 12.78 -12.82
C GLN A 156 -17.78 13.94 -12.73
N LYS A 157 -18.98 13.69 -12.19
CA LYS A 157 -20.03 14.72 -12.01
C LYS A 157 -19.64 15.83 -11.03
N GLN A 158 -18.63 15.62 -10.19
CA GLN A 158 -18.15 16.64 -9.25
C GLN A 158 -17.23 17.68 -9.92
N ARG A 159 -16.74 17.40 -11.14
CA ARG A 159 -15.78 18.28 -11.81
C ARG A 159 -16.45 19.58 -12.26
N PRO A 160 -15.80 20.74 -12.05
CA PRO A 160 -16.28 22.00 -12.61
C PRO A 160 -16.22 21.96 -14.14
N ALA A 161 -17.14 22.67 -14.80
CA ALA A 161 -17.09 22.87 -16.24
C ALA A 161 -15.74 23.52 -16.61
N GLN A 162 -15.00 22.90 -17.53
CA GLN A 162 -13.69 23.42 -17.95
C GLN A 162 -13.90 24.70 -18.75
N THR A 163 -13.49 25.84 -18.18
CA THR A 163 -13.70 27.16 -18.80
C THR A 163 -12.50 27.74 -19.54
N GLU A 164 -11.31 27.12 -19.48
CA GLU A 164 -10.17 27.26 -20.43
C GLU A 164 -8.86 26.74 -19.78
N GLY A 165 -8.09 25.94 -20.53
CA GLY A 165 -6.78 25.41 -20.12
C GLY A 165 -6.83 24.24 -19.13
N ILE A 166 -5.77 23.42 -19.13
CA ILE A 166 -5.63 22.28 -18.22
C ILE A 166 -4.94 22.76 -16.93
N ARG A 167 -5.67 22.82 -15.81
CA ARG A 167 -5.15 23.24 -14.49
C ARG A 167 -5.26 22.11 -13.48
N LYS A 168 -4.40 22.09 -12.43
CA LYS A 168 -4.47 21.10 -11.32
C LYS A 168 -5.89 20.93 -10.78
N ALA A 169 -6.60 22.03 -10.56
CA ALA A 169 -7.96 22.05 -10.03
C ALA A 169 -8.97 21.23 -10.86
N SER A 170 -8.73 21.03 -12.16
CA SER A 170 -9.60 20.24 -13.04
C SER A 170 -9.53 18.73 -12.81
N PHE A 171 -8.50 18.25 -12.11
CA PHE A 171 -8.29 16.84 -11.77
C PHE A 171 -8.73 16.51 -10.34
N ILE A 172 -8.76 17.53 -9.47
CA ILE A 172 -9.10 17.36 -8.06
C ILE A 172 -10.54 16.87 -7.94
N THR A 173 -10.75 15.74 -7.28
CA THR A 173 -12.07 15.14 -7.10
C THR A 173 -12.15 14.44 -5.75
N ASN A 174 -13.31 14.51 -5.08
CA ASN A 174 -13.51 13.83 -3.80
C ASN A 174 -13.90 12.36 -4.01
N PRO A 175 -13.42 11.45 -3.15
CA PRO A 175 -13.70 10.03 -3.28
C PRO A 175 -15.19 9.74 -3.06
N VAL A 176 -15.70 8.78 -3.83
CA VAL A 176 -17.05 8.24 -3.70
C VAL A 176 -16.93 6.77 -3.28
N ASP A 177 -17.62 6.38 -2.22
CA ASP A 177 -17.68 4.99 -1.75
C ASP A 177 -18.83 4.27 -2.43
N TYR A 178 -18.72 2.95 -2.63
CA TYR A 178 -19.89 2.13 -2.96
C TYR A 178 -20.80 1.96 -1.73
N GLU A 179 -22.05 1.58 -1.97
CA GLU A 179 -23.02 1.37 -0.90
C GLU A 179 -22.72 0.08 -0.12
N THR A 180 -22.74 0.19 1.21
CA THR A 180 -22.62 -0.92 2.17
C THR A 180 -23.82 -0.89 3.12
N ASP A 181 -24.22 -2.05 3.62
CA ASP A 181 -25.28 -2.17 4.63
C ASP A 181 -24.90 -3.20 5.72
N ASP A 182 -25.65 -3.21 6.82
CA ASP A 182 -25.39 -4.09 7.97
C ASP A 182 -25.48 -5.58 7.57
N ILE A 183 -26.37 -5.91 6.62
CA ILE A 183 -26.52 -7.28 6.10
C ILE A 183 -25.24 -7.73 5.40
N ALA A 184 -24.64 -6.87 4.57
CA ALA A 184 -23.40 -7.16 3.86
C ALA A 184 -22.22 -7.37 4.82
N SER A 185 -22.19 -6.65 5.94
CA SER A 185 -21.18 -6.83 7.00
C SER A 185 -21.30 -8.21 7.68
N ASP A 186 -22.53 -8.60 8.04
CA ASP A 186 -22.80 -9.93 8.62
C ASP A 186 -22.44 -11.06 7.64
N LEU A 187 -22.75 -10.88 6.35
CA LEU A 187 -22.41 -11.84 5.31
C LEU A 187 -20.90 -11.95 5.11
N ALA A 188 -20.15 -10.86 5.19
CA ALA A 188 -18.69 -10.87 5.10
C ALA A 188 -18.06 -11.70 6.24
N SER A 189 -18.56 -11.50 7.45
CA SER A 189 -18.15 -12.28 8.64
C SER A 189 -18.48 -13.76 8.52
N GLN A 190 -19.68 -14.10 8.03
CA GLN A 190 -20.07 -15.49 7.75
C GLN A 190 -19.22 -16.14 6.66
N LEU A 191 -18.94 -15.40 5.58
CA LEU A 191 -18.11 -15.86 4.47
C LEU A 191 -16.70 -16.17 4.96
N TRP A 192 -16.12 -15.27 5.75
CA TRP A 192 -14.80 -15.47 6.35
C TRP A 192 -14.73 -16.69 7.26
N ALA A 193 -15.65 -16.78 8.22
CA ALA A 193 -15.69 -17.89 9.17
C ALA A 193 -15.86 -19.24 8.47
N ARG A 194 -16.75 -19.29 7.47
CA ARG A 194 -17.01 -20.51 6.70
C ARG A 194 -15.83 -20.90 5.81
N ALA A 195 -15.19 -19.92 5.15
CA ALA A 195 -14.00 -20.15 4.34
C ALA A 195 -12.84 -20.71 5.17
N LEU A 196 -12.59 -20.11 6.35
CA LEU A 196 -11.59 -20.60 7.29
C LEU A 196 -11.89 -22.00 7.79
N SER A 197 -13.13 -22.29 8.16
CA SER A 197 -13.53 -23.61 8.66
C SER A 197 -13.36 -24.71 7.61
N GLU A 198 -13.78 -24.43 6.37
CA GLU A 198 -13.62 -25.35 5.24
C GLU A 198 -12.14 -25.59 4.94
N MET A 199 -11.33 -24.54 4.82
CA MET A 199 -9.89 -24.65 4.55
C MET A 199 -9.14 -25.36 5.68
N THR A 200 -9.46 -25.05 6.95
CA THR A 200 -8.90 -25.76 8.11
C THR A 200 -9.19 -27.26 8.04
N THR A 201 -10.44 -27.63 7.71
CA THR A 201 -10.83 -29.03 7.56
C THR A 201 -10.05 -29.73 6.44
N ARG A 202 -9.82 -29.04 5.31
CA ARG A 202 -9.05 -29.58 4.18
C ARG A 202 -7.59 -29.80 4.54
N ILE A 203 -6.94 -28.82 5.17
CA ILE A 203 -5.52 -28.90 5.55
C ILE A 203 -5.29 -29.99 6.59
N CYS A 204 -6.12 -30.03 7.65
CA CYS A 204 -5.99 -31.06 8.69
C CYS A 204 -6.21 -32.50 8.17
N LYS A 205 -6.83 -32.66 7.00
CA LYS A 205 -7.04 -33.95 6.34
C LYS A 205 -6.05 -34.23 5.21
N ASP A 206 -5.11 -33.31 4.95
CA ASP A 206 -4.20 -33.34 3.80
C ASP A 206 -4.94 -33.47 2.45
N GLN A 207 -6.04 -32.72 2.32
CA GLN A 207 -6.97 -32.77 1.19
C GLN A 207 -7.14 -31.42 0.49
N ALA A 208 -6.32 -30.41 0.82
CA ALA A 208 -6.42 -29.11 0.18
C ALA A 208 -5.87 -29.16 -1.25
N SER A 209 -6.75 -28.97 -2.24
CA SER A 209 -6.35 -28.84 -3.64
C SER A 209 -5.84 -27.43 -3.96
N GLN A 210 -5.05 -27.29 -5.04
CA GLN A 210 -4.59 -25.98 -5.52
C GLN A 210 -5.76 -25.04 -5.81
N ASP A 211 -6.82 -25.54 -6.46
CA ASP A 211 -7.96 -24.67 -6.75
C ASP A 211 -8.74 -24.23 -5.50
N GLU A 212 -8.76 -25.05 -4.44
CA GLU A 212 -9.37 -24.65 -3.17
C GLU A 212 -8.51 -23.60 -2.46
N ALA A 213 -7.18 -23.71 -2.55
CA ALA A 213 -6.26 -22.68 -2.09
C ALA A 213 -6.46 -21.37 -2.85
N GLU A 214 -6.59 -21.42 -4.18
CA GLU A 214 -6.89 -20.24 -5.00
C GLU A 214 -8.22 -19.61 -4.59
N ALA A 215 -9.29 -20.40 -4.49
CA ALA A 215 -10.61 -19.91 -4.06
C ALA A 215 -10.56 -19.26 -2.67
N PHE A 216 -9.81 -19.84 -1.73
CA PHE A 216 -9.62 -19.25 -0.40
C PHE A 216 -8.88 -17.91 -0.46
N LEU A 217 -7.80 -17.82 -1.26
CA LEU A 217 -7.06 -16.57 -1.45
C LEU A 217 -7.90 -15.49 -2.14
N GLN A 218 -8.79 -15.86 -3.07
CA GLN A 218 -9.75 -14.96 -3.69
C GLN A 218 -10.76 -14.42 -2.67
N ILE A 219 -11.34 -15.29 -1.83
CA ILE A 219 -12.27 -14.87 -0.76
C ILE A 219 -11.54 -13.92 0.20
N PHE A 220 -10.33 -14.28 0.65
CA PHE A 220 -9.53 -13.45 1.53
C PHE A 220 -9.22 -12.08 0.90
N SER A 221 -8.84 -12.05 -0.38
CA SER A 221 -8.54 -10.81 -1.10
C SER A 221 -9.78 -9.93 -1.26
N LEU A 222 -10.92 -10.52 -1.64
CA LEU A 222 -12.20 -9.80 -1.75
C LEU A 222 -12.64 -9.21 -0.41
N LEU A 223 -12.46 -9.91 0.71
CA LEU A 223 -12.86 -9.36 2.02
C LEU A 223 -12.04 -8.12 2.42
N LYS A 224 -10.83 -7.94 1.87
CA LYS A 224 -9.96 -6.79 2.15
C LYS A 224 -10.09 -5.67 1.10
N ASP A 225 -10.35 -6.07 -0.15
CA ASP A 225 -10.61 -5.19 -1.28
C ASP A 225 -11.76 -5.76 -2.12
N PRO A 226 -13.03 -5.41 -1.81
CA PRO A 226 -14.18 -6.04 -2.45
C PRO A 226 -14.29 -5.82 -3.95
N LEU A 227 -13.70 -4.74 -4.48
CA LEU A 227 -13.74 -4.46 -5.91
C LEU A 227 -12.47 -4.95 -6.63
N GLY A 228 -11.28 -4.64 -6.11
CA GLY A 228 -10.00 -5.02 -6.74
C GLY A 228 -9.46 -6.39 -6.35
N GLY A 229 -9.96 -6.99 -5.27
CA GLY A 229 -9.51 -8.28 -4.73
C GLY A 229 -10.09 -9.51 -5.43
N LEU A 230 -11.04 -9.31 -6.35
CA LEU A 230 -11.62 -10.36 -7.20
C LEU A 230 -10.74 -10.76 -8.39
N GLU A 231 -9.65 -10.03 -8.63
CA GLU A 231 -8.75 -10.31 -9.72
C GLU A 231 -8.01 -11.64 -9.56
N ASN A 232 -7.52 -12.17 -10.69
CA ASN A 232 -6.84 -13.47 -10.71
C ASN A 232 -5.67 -13.46 -9.71
N ILE A 233 -5.69 -14.44 -8.80
CA ILE A 233 -4.64 -14.60 -7.81
C ILE A 233 -3.40 -15.12 -8.53
N PRO A 234 -2.23 -14.47 -8.39
CA PRO A 234 -1.03 -14.96 -9.06
C PRO A 234 -0.71 -16.39 -8.64
N ASP A 235 -0.38 -17.27 -9.60
CA ASP A 235 -0.07 -18.69 -9.35
C ASP A 235 0.96 -18.87 -8.23
N ARG A 236 2.00 -18.02 -8.23
CA ARG A 236 3.04 -17.99 -7.20
C ARG A 236 2.47 -17.81 -5.78
N SER A 237 1.40 -17.04 -5.63
CA SER A 237 0.72 -16.88 -4.33
C SER A 237 0.09 -18.20 -3.89
N VAL A 238 -0.58 -18.90 -4.80
CA VAL A 238 -1.19 -20.22 -4.52
C VAL A 238 -0.12 -21.24 -4.13
N GLU A 239 0.99 -21.27 -4.88
CA GLU A 239 2.15 -22.12 -4.57
C GLU A 239 2.76 -21.81 -3.21
N CYS A 240 3.00 -20.53 -2.90
CA CYS A 240 3.56 -20.11 -1.62
C CYS A 240 2.61 -20.45 -0.46
N PHE A 241 1.31 -20.24 -0.64
CA PHE A 241 0.29 -20.58 0.35
C PHE A 241 0.29 -22.07 0.68
N ALA A 242 0.21 -22.93 -0.35
CA ALA A 242 0.24 -24.37 -0.20
C ALA A 242 1.56 -24.82 0.47
N ARG A 243 2.70 -24.32 0.01
CA ARG A 243 4.02 -24.65 0.57
C ARG A 243 4.14 -24.29 2.05
N MET A 244 3.69 -23.10 2.45
CA MET A 244 3.76 -22.68 3.85
C MET A 244 2.90 -23.58 4.74
N LEU A 245 1.69 -23.91 4.32
CA LEU A 245 0.78 -24.75 5.10
C LEU A 245 1.24 -26.21 5.18
N SER A 246 1.74 -26.80 4.09
CA SER A 246 2.35 -28.14 4.12
C SER A 246 3.57 -28.18 5.05
N SER A 247 4.35 -27.11 5.11
CA SER A 247 5.50 -27.01 6.02
C SER A 247 5.06 -26.97 7.49
N VAL A 248 4.00 -26.21 7.80
CA VAL A 248 3.39 -26.18 9.15
C VAL A 248 2.82 -27.55 9.52
N ALA A 249 2.11 -28.20 8.60
CA ALA A 249 1.52 -29.52 8.81
C ALA A 249 2.60 -30.58 9.10
N ALA A 250 3.67 -30.58 8.31
CA ALA A 250 4.78 -31.53 8.48
C ALA A 250 5.42 -31.42 9.87
N VAL A 251 5.65 -30.19 10.37
CA VAL A 251 6.19 -29.96 11.70
C VAL A 251 5.21 -30.40 12.78
N ALA A 252 3.92 -30.06 12.64
CA ALA A 252 2.88 -30.48 13.58
C ALA A 252 2.79 -32.02 13.70
N HIS A 253 2.98 -32.76 12.61
CA HIS A 253 3.01 -34.23 12.63
C HIS A 253 4.27 -34.81 13.28
N GLN A 254 5.43 -34.19 13.09
CA GLN A 254 6.72 -34.69 13.59
C GLN A 254 6.89 -34.50 15.10
N ALA A 255 6.24 -33.49 15.70
CA ALA A 255 6.31 -33.22 17.14
C ALA A 255 4.93 -32.92 17.76
N PRO A 256 4.06 -33.95 17.92
CA PRO A 256 2.66 -33.77 18.35
C PRO A 256 2.47 -33.21 19.77
N ARG A 257 3.50 -33.24 20.62
CA ARG A 257 3.43 -32.77 22.02
C ARG A 257 3.86 -31.31 22.22
N ALA A 258 4.33 -30.64 21.16
CA ALA A 258 4.88 -29.29 21.22
C ALA A 258 4.10 -28.27 20.36
N HIS A 259 3.06 -28.69 19.62
CA HIS A 259 2.58 -27.97 18.42
C HIS A 259 1.06 -27.91 18.25
N ALA A 260 0.65 -27.03 17.32
CA ALA A 260 -0.70 -26.51 17.04
C ALA A 260 -1.86 -27.47 17.32
N ASN A 261 -2.77 -27.03 18.17
CA ASN A 261 -4.10 -27.62 18.28
C ASN A 261 -4.95 -27.23 17.07
N GLN A 262 -6.09 -27.90 16.89
CA GLN A 262 -7.05 -27.56 15.84
C GLN A 262 -7.47 -26.07 15.87
N ALA A 263 -7.41 -25.45 17.06
CA ALA A 263 -7.72 -24.04 17.29
C ALA A 263 -6.70 -23.05 16.70
N ASP A 264 -5.47 -23.48 16.41
CA ASP A 264 -4.39 -22.59 15.96
C ASP A 264 -4.30 -22.51 14.42
N TRP A 265 -4.89 -23.48 13.71
CA TRP A 265 -4.92 -23.51 12.26
C TRP A 265 -5.56 -22.29 11.60
N PRO A 266 -6.68 -21.73 12.09
CA PRO A 266 -7.24 -20.50 11.53
C PRO A 266 -6.23 -19.33 11.52
N ALA A 267 -5.40 -19.20 12.57
CA ALA A 267 -4.37 -18.16 12.65
C ALA A 267 -3.26 -18.40 11.64
N ALA A 268 -2.77 -19.63 11.54
CA ALA A 268 -1.76 -20.03 10.56
C ALA A 268 -2.24 -19.81 9.12
N ILE A 269 -3.47 -20.22 8.80
CA ILE A 269 -4.08 -20.09 7.47
C ILE A 269 -4.26 -18.63 7.08
N SER A 270 -4.79 -17.82 7.99
CA SER A 270 -4.98 -16.38 7.75
C SER A 270 -3.64 -15.69 7.51
N GLN A 271 -2.64 -15.99 8.35
CA GLN A 271 -1.29 -15.43 8.19
C GLN A 271 -0.68 -15.90 6.86
N ALA A 272 -0.77 -17.19 6.52
CA ALA A 272 -0.26 -17.72 5.27
C ALA A 272 -0.90 -17.05 4.05
N ALA A 273 -2.19 -16.74 4.08
CA ALA A 273 -2.85 -16.01 2.99
C ALA A 273 -2.30 -14.60 2.81
N GLN A 274 -2.14 -13.85 3.90
CA GLN A 274 -1.54 -12.51 3.87
C GLN A 274 -0.12 -12.54 3.30
N GLU A 275 0.72 -13.48 3.78
CA GLU A 275 2.10 -13.64 3.31
C GLU A 275 2.16 -14.09 1.84
N ALA A 276 1.33 -15.06 1.45
CA ALA A 276 1.30 -15.60 0.09
C ALA A 276 0.94 -14.54 -0.94
N LEU A 277 -0.07 -13.73 -0.66
CA LEU A 277 -0.49 -12.64 -1.53
C LEU A 277 0.55 -11.50 -1.58
N PHE A 278 1.31 -11.28 -0.49
CA PHE A 278 2.46 -10.39 -0.55
C PHE A 278 3.57 -10.96 -1.43
N LEU A 279 3.93 -12.24 -1.27
CA LEU A 279 4.92 -12.96 -2.06
C LEU A 279 4.55 -13.07 -3.55
N GLY A 280 3.27 -13.00 -3.88
CA GLY A 280 2.76 -12.90 -5.26
C GLY A 280 2.98 -11.55 -5.93
N CYS A 281 3.46 -10.53 -5.20
CA CYS A 281 3.73 -9.20 -5.75
C CYS A 281 4.95 -9.23 -6.70
N PRO A 282 4.81 -8.82 -7.97
CA PRO A 282 5.92 -8.82 -8.94
C PRO A 282 7.13 -7.98 -8.51
N LEU A 283 6.91 -6.93 -7.70
CA LEU A 283 8.00 -6.07 -7.20
C LEU A 283 8.99 -6.80 -6.29
N LEU A 284 8.60 -7.94 -5.71
CA LEU A 284 9.49 -8.73 -4.86
C LEU A 284 10.53 -9.52 -5.64
N GLU A 285 10.39 -9.65 -6.96
CA GLU A 285 11.44 -10.21 -7.82
C GLU A 285 12.67 -9.28 -7.89
N GLY A 286 12.44 -7.97 -7.78
CA GLY A 286 13.48 -6.92 -7.81
C GLY A 286 13.89 -6.43 -6.42
N ILE A 287 13.71 -7.24 -5.37
CA ILE A 287 14.05 -6.85 -4.01
C ILE A 287 15.56 -6.60 -3.89
N SER A 288 15.94 -5.43 -3.39
CA SER A 288 17.36 -5.04 -3.25
C SER A 288 17.84 -5.13 -1.80
N HIS A 289 16.93 -4.92 -0.85
CA HIS A 289 17.25 -4.82 0.56
C HIS A 289 16.04 -5.18 1.43
N VAL A 290 16.24 -5.90 2.53
CA VAL A 290 15.20 -6.05 3.58
C VAL A 290 15.74 -5.43 4.86
N HIS A 291 15.08 -4.36 5.29
CA HIS A 291 15.44 -3.65 6.51
C HIS A 291 14.57 -4.09 7.69
N PHE A 292 15.20 -4.38 8.82
CA PHE A 292 14.49 -4.68 10.06
C PHE A 292 14.62 -3.51 11.05
N THR A 293 13.49 -3.02 11.55
CA THR A 293 13.44 -1.90 12.50
C THR A 293 12.29 -2.06 13.49
N GLY A 294 12.56 -1.92 14.78
CA GLY A 294 11.56 -2.10 15.83
C GLY A 294 10.98 -3.52 15.83
N HIS A 295 9.73 -3.65 15.39
CA HIS A 295 9.06 -4.94 15.18
C HIS A 295 8.77 -5.21 13.68
N GLN A 296 9.25 -4.35 12.79
CA GLN A 296 8.87 -4.29 11.38
C GLN A 296 9.96 -4.86 10.46
N GLN A 297 9.50 -5.53 9.41
CA GLN A 297 10.23 -5.90 8.22
C GLN A 297 9.81 -4.96 7.07
N LEU A 298 10.80 -4.34 6.43
CA LEU A 298 10.64 -3.32 5.39
C LEU A 298 11.37 -3.77 4.10
N PRO A 299 10.65 -4.39 3.16
CA PRO A 299 11.23 -4.83 1.88
C PRO A 299 11.39 -3.65 0.91
N TYR A 300 12.62 -3.36 0.49
CA TYR A 300 12.94 -2.32 -0.49
C TYR A 300 13.29 -2.90 -1.86
N ALA A 301 12.73 -2.29 -2.90
CA ALA A 301 13.06 -2.53 -4.30
C ALA A 301 13.42 -1.19 -4.98
N TYR A 302 13.93 -1.26 -6.20
CA TYR A 302 14.07 -0.10 -7.08
C TYR A 302 13.00 -0.16 -8.16
N VAL A 303 12.18 0.90 -8.26
CA VAL A 303 11.13 0.97 -9.27
C VAL A 303 11.49 2.01 -10.33
N PRO A 304 11.18 1.76 -11.61
CA PRO A 304 11.32 2.77 -12.65
C PRO A 304 10.52 4.01 -12.29
N LEU A 305 11.11 5.18 -12.50
CA LEU A 305 10.43 6.47 -12.36
C LEU A 305 9.58 6.80 -13.60
N ASP A 306 10.05 6.36 -14.77
CA ASP A 306 9.34 6.54 -16.03
C ASP A 306 8.01 5.79 -15.99
N LYS A 307 6.93 6.42 -16.46
CA LYS A 307 5.55 5.91 -16.43
C LYS A 307 4.97 5.61 -15.04
N LEU A 308 5.66 5.91 -13.95
CA LEU A 308 5.19 5.57 -12.60
C LEU A 308 3.94 6.41 -12.25
N PRO A 309 2.76 5.81 -12.10
CA PRO A 309 1.53 6.55 -11.83
C PRO A 309 1.48 7.10 -10.40
N ARG A 310 0.67 8.13 -10.23
CA ARG A 310 0.50 8.85 -8.96
C ARG A 310 -0.94 9.29 -8.71
N SER A 311 -1.39 9.15 -7.47
CA SER A 311 -2.77 9.49 -7.08
C SER A 311 -2.96 10.96 -6.68
N GLU A 312 -1.89 11.70 -6.43
CA GLU A 312 -1.92 13.09 -5.97
C GLU A 312 -0.84 13.98 -6.61
N PHE A 313 -1.11 15.28 -6.68
CA PHE A 313 -0.10 16.29 -7.02
C PHE A 313 0.83 16.54 -5.83
N SER A 314 2.06 16.97 -6.13
CA SER A 314 2.99 17.37 -5.10
C SER A 314 2.75 18.83 -4.72
N ILE A 315 3.27 19.22 -3.56
CA ILE A 315 3.34 20.61 -3.11
C ILE A 315 4.65 21.21 -3.63
N PRO A 316 4.62 22.14 -4.59
CA PRO A 316 5.81 22.62 -5.29
C PRO A 316 6.89 23.19 -4.37
N THR A 317 6.49 23.90 -3.31
CA THR A 317 7.41 24.46 -2.32
C THR A 317 8.10 23.38 -1.49
N HIS A 318 7.40 22.31 -1.11
CA HIS A 318 8.03 21.18 -0.41
C HIS A 318 8.98 20.41 -1.33
N VAL A 319 8.64 20.28 -2.61
CA VAL A 319 9.56 19.69 -3.60
C VAL A 319 10.83 20.53 -3.70
N ALA A 320 10.73 21.86 -3.74
CA ALA A 320 11.89 22.74 -3.75
C ALA A 320 12.77 22.57 -2.49
N THR A 321 12.18 22.40 -1.31
CA THR A 321 12.91 22.07 -0.08
C THR A 321 13.64 20.73 -0.18
N ILE A 322 13.00 19.68 -0.70
CA ILE A 322 13.66 18.39 -0.90
C ILE A 322 14.80 18.50 -1.91
N VAL A 323 14.63 19.30 -2.97
CA VAL A 323 15.71 19.59 -3.94
C VAL A 323 16.89 20.25 -3.24
N GLU A 324 16.65 21.24 -2.37
CA GLU A 324 17.70 21.84 -1.55
C GLU A 324 18.41 20.78 -0.70
N GLU A 325 17.67 19.97 0.05
CA GLU A 325 18.22 18.92 0.91
C GLU A 325 19.08 17.92 0.12
N MET A 326 18.63 17.49 -1.07
CA MET A 326 19.34 16.57 -1.94
C MET A 326 20.67 17.14 -2.47
N LEU A 327 20.75 18.46 -2.67
CA LEU A 327 21.94 19.14 -3.22
C LEU A 327 22.93 19.62 -2.15
N VAL A 328 22.45 19.84 -0.92
CA VAL A 328 23.27 20.32 0.21
C VAL A 328 23.88 19.15 1.00
N ASN A 329 23.11 18.10 1.25
CA ASN A 329 23.56 16.96 2.05
C ASN A 329 24.26 15.93 1.15
N GLU A 330 25.50 16.22 0.79
CA GLU A 330 26.33 15.36 -0.06
C GLU A 330 26.97 14.24 0.77
N PRO A 331 26.63 12.96 0.55
CA PRO A 331 27.39 11.84 1.09
C PRO A 331 28.47 11.43 0.07
N ASP A 332 29.67 11.09 0.55
CA ASP A 332 30.66 10.37 -0.25
C ASP A 332 30.00 9.10 -0.82
N GLY A 333 29.65 9.13 -2.11
CA GLY A 333 29.07 7.99 -2.82
C GLY A 333 27.61 8.10 -3.29
N GLY A 334 27.02 9.30 -3.40
CA GLY A 334 25.77 9.55 -4.15
C GLY A 334 24.57 9.97 -3.28
N CYS A 335 23.52 10.52 -3.92
CA CYS A 335 22.33 11.00 -3.23
C CYS A 335 21.52 9.84 -2.63
N CYS A 336 21.33 9.86 -1.31
CA CYS A 336 20.46 8.92 -0.59
C CYS A 336 19.14 9.60 -0.26
N ILE A 337 18.03 8.92 -0.52
CA ILE A 337 16.69 9.43 -0.20
C ILE A 337 15.92 8.41 0.63
N ALA A 338 14.98 8.91 1.43
CA ALA A 338 13.98 8.07 2.06
C ALA A 338 13.14 7.37 0.96
N PRO A 339 12.92 6.05 1.02
CA PRO A 339 12.18 5.34 -0.03
C PRO A 339 10.74 5.82 -0.11
N ILE A 340 10.18 5.86 -1.33
CA ILE A 340 8.74 6.06 -1.54
C ILE A 340 7.98 4.78 -1.16
N ALA A 341 6.69 4.84 -0.85
CA ALA A 341 5.88 3.63 -0.66
C ALA A 341 5.16 3.28 -1.97
N VAL A 342 5.27 2.02 -2.40
CA VAL A 342 4.69 1.53 -3.66
C VAL A 342 3.89 0.26 -3.41
N SER A 343 2.69 0.21 -3.96
CA SER A 343 1.85 -0.99 -4.02
C SER A 343 1.58 -1.32 -5.48
N THR A 344 1.20 -2.57 -5.77
CA THR A 344 0.74 -2.97 -7.10
C THR A 344 -0.77 -3.08 -7.15
N TYR A 345 -1.37 -2.57 -8.22
CA TYR A 345 -2.81 -2.54 -8.41
C TYR A 345 -3.21 -3.00 -9.82
N PRO A 346 -4.35 -3.71 -9.99
CA PRO A 346 -4.91 -3.92 -11.31
C PRO A 346 -5.23 -2.57 -11.97
N THR A 347 -4.86 -2.45 -13.25
CA THR A 347 -5.32 -1.36 -14.12
C THR A 347 -6.84 -1.38 -14.27
N LEU A 348 -7.45 -0.24 -14.63
CA LEU A 348 -8.84 -0.20 -15.04
C LEU A 348 -8.94 -0.30 -16.58
N PRO A 349 -10.01 -0.89 -17.15
CA PRO A 349 -11.02 -1.69 -16.45
C PRO A 349 -10.42 -2.95 -15.83
N LEU A 350 -11.04 -3.47 -14.76
CA LEU A 350 -10.49 -4.57 -13.95
C LEU A 350 -10.38 -5.91 -14.70
N GLU A 351 -11.13 -6.09 -15.78
CA GLU A 351 -11.10 -7.27 -16.65
C GLU A 351 -9.68 -7.58 -17.18
N ASP A 352 -9.15 -8.76 -16.83
CA ASP A 352 -7.80 -9.22 -17.22
C ASP A 352 -6.69 -8.19 -16.93
N ALA A 353 -6.89 -7.37 -15.89
CA ALA A 353 -6.07 -6.22 -15.61
C ALA A 353 -4.64 -6.60 -15.24
N LYS A 354 -3.67 -5.94 -15.88
CA LYS A 354 -2.28 -6.03 -15.48
C LYS A 354 -2.09 -5.31 -14.14
N ARG A 355 -1.38 -5.95 -13.22
CA ARG A 355 -0.95 -5.28 -11.98
C ARG A 355 0.24 -4.36 -12.25
N ILE A 356 0.08 -3.07 -11.99
CA ILE A 356 1.14 -2.07 -12.15
C ILE A 356 1.54 -1.45 -10.81
N PRO A 357 2.82 -1.08 -10.62
CA PRO A 357 3.24 -0.33 -9.44
C PRO A 357 2.67 1.08 -9.47
N VAL A 358 2.23 1.58 -8.32
CA VAL A 358 1.74 2.95 -8.15
C VAL A 358 2.31 3.57 -6.88
N ILE A 359 2.51 4.90 -6.88
CA ILE A 359 2.95 5.62 -5.69
C ILE A 359 1.78 5.72 -4.70
N ILE A 360 2.01 5.20 -3.50
CA ILE A 360 1.08 5.33 -2.37
C ILE A 360 1.49 6.52 -1.50
N ASP A 361 2.78 6.63 -1.18
CA ASP A 361 3.35 7.75 -0.45
C ASP A 361 4.70 8.16 -1.04
N GLY A 362 5.02 9.46 -0.94
CA GLY A 362 6.30 9.99 -1.39
C GLY A 362 6.28 10.70 -2.75
N ASN A 363 5.12 11.17 -3.19
CA ASN A 363 4.96 11.98 -4.41
C ASN A 363 5.95 13.18 -4.47
N HIS A 364 6.18 13.87 -3.36
CA HIS A 364 7.17 14.95 -3.30
C HIS A 364 8.59 14.51 -3.63
N ARG A 365 9.01 13.32 -3.16
CA ARG A 365 10.37 12.78 -3.38
C ARG A 365 10.54 12.32 -4.82
N ALA A 366 9.50 11.71 -5.39
CA ALA A 366 9.47 11.35 -6.80
C ALA A 366 9.53 12.61 -7.69
N SER A 367 8.74 13.65 -7.39
CA SER A 367 8.80 14.95 -8.09
C SER A 367 10.16 15.64 -7.96
N ALA A 368 10.79 15.63 -6.79
CA ALA A 368 12.12 16.23 -6.59
C ALA A 368 13.19 15.53 -7.44
N THR A 369 13.15 14.19 -7.48
CA THR A 369 14.07 13.40 -8.31
C THR A 369 13.85 13.69 -9.79
N MET A 370 12.58 13.71 -10.23
CA MET A 370 12.23 13.93 -11.63
C MET A 370 12.54 15.35 -12.12
N VAL A 371 12.31 16.39 -11.29
CA VAL A 371 12.67 17.77 -11.68
C VAL A 371 14.18 17.96 -11.76
N LEU A 372 14.97 17.32 -10.89
CA LEU A 372 16.43 17.34 -10.97
C LEU A 372 16.92 16.62 -12.23
N ARG A 373 16.33 15.48 -12.58
CA ARG A 373 16.62 14.77 -13.84
C ARG A 373 16.27 15.61 -15.06
N MET A 374 15.14 16.33 -15.04
CA MET A 374 14.75 17.25 -16.12
C MET A 374 15.72 18.43 -16.27
N ILE A 375 16.13 19.06 -15.16
CA ILE A 375 17.14 20.14 -15.21
C ILE A 375 18.48 19.59 -15.70
N ALA A 376 18.83 18.35 -15.34
CA ALA A 376 20.03 17.70 -15.83
C ALA A 376 19.98 17.41 -17.35
N TYR A 377 18.79 17.03 -17.86
CA TYR A 377 18.52 16.79 -19.28
C TYR A 377 18.45 18.08 -20.11
N HIS A 378 17.87 19.15 -19.54
CA HIS A 378 17.77 20.48 -20.14
C HIS A 378 18.31 21.56 -19.19
N PRO A 379 19.64 21.76 -19.09
CA PRO A 379 20.23 22.74 -18.14
C PRO A 379 19.73 24.19 -18.33
N ASP A 380 19.43 24.58 -19.58
CA ASP A 380 18.94 25.91 -19.94
C ASP A 380 17.49 26.16 -19.51
N ILE A 381 16.78 25.13 -19.01
CA ILE A 381 15.41 25.25 -18.52
C ILE A 381 15.28 26.24 -17.35
N LEU A 382 16.37 26.53 -16.63
CA LEU A 382 16.40 27.50 -15.53
C LEU A 382 16.49 28.95 -15.99
N THR A 383 16.94 29.20 -17.22
CA THR A 383 17.25 30.53 -17.76
C THR A 383 16.39 30.91 -18.97
N SER A 384 15.87 29.94 -19.72
CA SER A 384 15.04 30.20 -20.91
C SER A 384 13.78 30.99 -20.59
N GLY A 385 13.40 31.95 -21.45
CA GLY A 385 12.17 32.73 -21.30
C GLY A 385 10.91 31.86 -21.35
N ASP A 386 10.82 30.98 -22.36
CA ASP A 386 9.79 29.95 -22.50
C ASP A 386 10.44 28.56 -22.37
N TYR A 387 9.89 27.72 -21.51
CA TYR A 387 10.39 26.37 -21.22
C TYR A 387 9.40 25.26 -21.60
N SER A 388 8.28 25.61 -22.22
CA SER A 388 7.18 24.68 -22.51
C SER A 388 7.63 23.54 -23.43
N ALA A 389 8.40 23.84 -24.47
CA ALA A 389 8.92 22.83 -25.40
C ALA A 389 9.87 21.82 -24.72
N MET A 390 10.75 22.29 -23.82
CA MET A 390 11.67 21.41 -23.08
C MET A 390 10.93 20.52 -22.09
N LEU A 391 9.92 21.06 -21.41
CA LEU A 391 9.06 20.27 -20.52
C LEU A 391 8.29 19.19 -21.31
N ASP A 392 7.76 19.55 -22.48
CA ASP A 392 6.99 18.65 -23.34
C ASP A 392 7.85 17.53 -23.92
N GLU A 393 9.05 17.87 -24.41
CA GLU A 393 10.03 16.89 -24.85
C GLU A 393 10.41 15.93 -23.72
N PHE A 394 10.74 16.46 -22.53
CA PHE A 394 11.10 15.63 -21.38
C PHE A 394 9.96 14.69 -20.97
N CYS A 395 8.72 15.19 -20.86
CA CYS A 395 7.58 14.35 -20.51
C CYS A 395 7.30 13.29 -21.59
N HIS A 396 7.50 13.61 -22.87
CA HIS A 396 7.34 12.64 -23.95
C HIS A 396 8.41 11.53 -23.90
N VAL A 397 9.69 11.90 -23.76
CA VAL A 397 10.83 10.96 -23.71
C VAL A 397 10.71 9.98 -22.54
N HIS A 398 10.21 10.45 -21.39
CA HIS A 398 10.04 9.65 -20.17
C HIS A 398 8.63 9.07 -19.99
N GLU A 399 7.77 9.23 -21.00
CA GLU A 399 6.39 8.75 -21.01
C GLU A 399 5.60 9.16 -19.75
N LEU A 400 5.77 10.42 -19.35
CA LEU A 400 5.12 11.01 -18.18
C LEU A 400 3.74 11.55 -18.54
N GLY A 401 2.73 11.10 -17.78
CA GLY A 401 1.35 11.53 -17.95
C GLY A 401 1.10 13.01 -17.66
N VAL A 402 -0.13 13.46 -17.92
CA VAL A 402 -0.52 14.87 -17.76
C VAL A 402 -0.37 15.36 -16.32
N LYS A 403 -0.61 14.51 -15.32
CA LYS A 403 -0.42 14.86 -13.90
C LYS A 403 1.04 15.20 -13.61
N TRP A 404 1.98 14.40 -14.12
CA TRP A 404 3.41 14.68 -14.01
C TRP A 404 3.79 16.00 -14.67
N LYS A 405 3.35 16.23 -15.91
CA LYS A 405 3.65 17.46 -16.65
C LYS A 405 3.23 18.71 -15.88
N ILE A 406 1.99 18.74 -15.37
CA ILE A 406 1.47 19.87 -14.59
C ILE A 406 2.29 20.04 -13.29
N ASP A 407 2.59 18.94 -12.61
CA ASP A 407 3.33 19.00 -11.35
C ASP A 407 4.76 19.52 -11.52
N LEU A 408 5.47 19.04 -12.55
CA LEU A 408 6.82 19.49 -12.89
C LEU A 408 6.84 20.96 -13.33
N ALA A 409 5.84 21.42 -14.07
CA ALA A 409 5.70 22.84 -14.43
C ALA A 409 5.61 23.74 -13.19
N ASP A 410 4.75 23.39 -12.23
CA ASP A 410 4.58 24.15 -11.00
C ASP A 410 5.86 24.19 -10.15
N VAL A 411 6.56 23.05 -10.05
CA VAL A 411 7.84 22.97 -9.33
C VAL A 411 8.90 23.84 -10.02
N LEU A 412 9.02 23.76 -11.36
CA LEU A 412 9.93 24.60 -12.13
C LEU A 412 9.65 26.10 -11.93
N GLN A 413 8.37 26.49 -11.88
CA GLN A 413 7.99 27.88 -11.62
C GLN A 413 8.53 28.37 -10.27
N VAL A 414 8.40 27.55 -9.21
CA VAL A 414 8.93 27.87 -7.87
C VAL A 414 10.46 27.96 -7.89
N LEU A 415 11.14 26.97 -8.49
CA LEU A 415 12.61 26.94 -8.54
C LEU A 415 13.18 28.13 -9.34
N ARG A 416 12.55 28.49 -10.46
CA ARG A 416 12.95 29.62 -11.32
C ARG A 416 12.63 30.97 -10.68
N GLY A 417 11.51 31.07 -9.98
CA GLY A 417 11.09 32.28 -9.27
C GLY A 417 11.92 32.58 -8.02
N SER A 418 12.68 31.60 -7.51
CA SER A 418 13.52 31.76 -6.34
C SER A 418 14.98 32.01 -6.70
N ALA A 419 15.49 33.22 -6.42
CA ALA A 419 16.91 33.57 -6.63
C ALA A 419 17.88 32.70 -5.81
N PHE A 420 17.42 32.13 -4.69
CA PHE A 420 18.19 31.17 -3.91
C PHE A 420 18.31 29.83 -4.64
N HIS A 421 17.18 29.17 -4.95
CA HIS A 421 17.18 27.85 -5.59
C HIS A 421 17.87 27.89 -6.96
N LYS A 422 17.64 28.95 -7.75
CA LYS A 422 18.31 29.13 -9.04
C LYS A 422 19.83 29.16 -8.92
N ARG A 423 20.36 29.94 -7.95
CA ARG A 423 21.82 29.98 -7.67
C ARG A 423 22.33 28.64 -7.14
N LEU A 424 21.57 27.98 -6.25
CA LEU A 424 21.93 26.67 -5.72
C LEU A 424 22.08 25.65 -6.86
N LEU A 425 21.06 25.49 -7.69
CA LEU A 425 21.05 24.59 -8.85
C LEU A 425 22.20 24.88 -9.83
N GLN A 426 22.45 26.16 -10.12
CA GLN A 426 23.56 26.57 -10.98
C GLN A 426 24.94 26.23 -10.36
N SER A 427 25.12 26.52 -9.07
CA SER A 427 26.38 26.24 -8.35
C SER A 427 26.64 24.75 -8.13
N LYS A 428 25.58 23.93 -8.06
CA LYS A 428 25.63 22.49 -7.86
C LYS A 428 25.34 21.70 -9.14
N MET A 429 25.51 22.30 -10.32
CA MET A 429 25.15 21.68 -11.60
C MET A 429 25.91 20.37 -11.87
N SER A 430 27.14 20.22 -11.35
CA SER A 430 27.88 18.95 -11.42
C SER A 430 27.17 17.81 -10.69
N ILE A 431 26.49 18.11 -9.57
CA ILE A 431 25.68 17.16 -8.82
C ILE A 431 24.36 16.91 -9.53
N VAL A 432 23.69 17.98 -9.99
CA VAL A 432 22.44 17.89 -10.76
C VAL A 432 22.61 16.95 -11.95
N ARG A 433 23.74 17.04 -12.68
CA ARG A 433 24.06 16.14 -13.80
C ARG A 433 24.08 14.65 -13.44
N GLN A 434 24.30 14.27 -12.19
CA GLN A 434 24.24 12.86 -11.77
C GLN A 434 22.81 12.31 -11.84
N PHE A 435 21.79 13.18 -11.72
CA PHE A 435 20.38 12.78 -11.82
C PHE A 435 19.94 12.39 -13.23
N LEU A 436 20.74 12.67 -14.28
CA LEU A 436 20.51 12.10 -15.62
C LEU A 436 20.42 10.56 -15.58
N GLN A 437 21.19 9.94 -14.68
CA GLN A 437 21.28 8.49 -14.52
C GLN A 437 20.25 7.92 -13.52
N ALA A 438 19.44 8.76 -12.86
CA ALA A 438 18.43 8.33 -11.88
C ALA A 438 17.11 7.98 -12.58
N ASP A 439 17.08 6.86 -13.28
CA ASP A 439 15.89 6.30 -13.94
C ASP A 439 15.04 5.40 -13.01
N THR A 440 15.56 5.05 -11.84
CA THR A 440 14.83 4.35 -10.78
C THR A 440 14.84 5.11 -9.46
N ILE A 441 13.85 4.83 -8.61
CA ILE A 441 13.74 5.38 -7.26
C ILE A 441 13.62 4.25 -6.24
N PRO A 442 14.29 4.34 -5.07
CA PRO A 442 14.10 3.35 -4.01
C PRO A 442 12.66 3.38 -3.49
N ALA A 443 12.06 2.21 -3.38
CA ALA A 443 10.67 2.02 -2.98
C ALA A 443 10.55 0.95 -1.89
N LEU A 444 9.75 1.25 -0.86
CA LEU A 444 9.22 0.29 0.09
C LEU A 444 8.01 -0.40 -0.55
N VAL A 445 8.13 -1.70 -0.75
CA VAL A 445 7.06 -2.54 -1.30
C VAL A 445 6.06 -2.83 -0.21
N VAL A 446 4.81 -2.43 -0.43
CA VAL A 446 3.72 -2.55 0.53
C VAL A 446 2.45 -3.06 -0.14
N ARG A 447 1.42 -3.33 0.66
CA ARG A 447 0.09 -3.69 0.21
C ARG A 447 -0.94 -2.73 0.78
N GLU A 448 -1.55 -1.93 -0.09
CA GLU A 448 -2.47 -0.85 0.32
C GLU A 448 -3.71 -1.33 1.08
N ASP A 449 -4.22 -2.52 0.77
CA ASP A 449 -5.36 -3.11 1.48
C ASP A 449 -5.10 -3.33 2.98
N ASN A 450 -3.84 -3.22 3.44
CA ASN A 450 -3.44 -3.29 4.84
C ASN A 450 -3.25 -1.93 5.54
N PHE A 451 -3.21 -0.81 4.82
CA PHE A 451 -2.96 0.50 5.44
C PHE A 451 -4.19 1.08 6.14
N HIS A 452 -5.38 0.68 5.70
CA HIS A 452 -6.63 1.34 6.02
C HIS A 452 -6.51 2.88 5.92
N THR A 453 -6.08 3.36 4.76
CA THR A 453 -5.74 4.77 4.50
C THR A 453 -6.85 5.74 4.92
N VAL A 454 -6.48 6.75 5.71
CA VAL A 454 -7.40 7.78 6.20
C VAL A 454 -7.67 8.79 5.10
N CYS A 455 -8.94 9.08 4.86
CA CYS A 455 -9.40 10.13 3.95
C CYS A 455 -9.48 11.47 4.70
N GLN A 456 -8.59 12.41 4.36
CA GLN A 456 -8.59 13.76 4.93
C GLN A 456 -9.61 14.70 4.28
N GLN A 457 -10.22 14.28 3.16
CA GLN A 457 -11.18 15.07 2.41
C GLN A 457 -12.61 15.00 2.96
N ARG A 458 -12.81 14.21 4.00
CA ARG A 458 -14.12 13.95 4.58
C ARG A 458 -14.04 14.10 6.09
N PRO A 459 -15.10 14.62 6.74
CA PRO A 459 -15.12 14.70 8.19
C PRO A 459 -14.98 13.29 8.79
N PRO A 460 -14.31 13.18 9.96
CA PRO A 460 -14.24 11.93 10.68
C PRO A 460 -15.65 11.47 11.11
N LEU A 461 -15.77 10.18 11.38
CA LEU A 461 -16.93 9.61 12.08
C LEU A 461 -16.86 10.00 13.57
N ALA A 462 -17.94 9.72 14.31
CA ALA A 462 -18.05 10.10 15.72
C ALA A 462 -16.95 9.49 16.61
N ASP A 463 -16.46 8.32 16.24
CA ASP A 463 -15.55 7.46 17.00
C ASP A 463 -14.19 7.24 16.30
N ARG A 464 -14.07 7.52 14.99
CA ARG A 464 -12.86 7.23 14.21
C ARG A 464 -12.72 8.08 12.94
N PRO A 465 -11.52 8.16 12.34
CA PRO A 465 -11.34 8.76 11.02
C PRO A 465 -12.10 8.00 9.92
N ARG A 466 -12.51 8.72 8.86
CA ARG A 466 -13.09 8.10 7.67
C ARG A 466 -11.99 7.59 6.74
N LEU A 467 -12.24 6.46 6.07
CA LEU A 467 -11.23 5.78 5.26
C LEU A 467 -11.45 5.97 3.77
N LEU A 468 -10.38 5.88 3.00
CA LEU A 468 -10.47 5.54 1.59
C LEU A 468 -10.76 4.05 1.44
N LEU A 469 -11.27 3.64 0.29
CA LEU A 469 -11.39 2.25 -0.12
C LEU A 469 -10.15 1.87 -0.97
N PRO A 470 -9.68 0.61 -0.98
CA PRO A 470 -8.49 0.24 -1.76
C PRO A 470 -8.61 0.58 -3.24
N ILE A 471 -9.80 0.42 -3.81
CA ILE A 471 -10.12 0.76 -5.22
C ILE A 471 -9.83 2.23 -5.56
N HIS A 472 -9.86 3.14 -4.58
CA HIS A 472 -9.54 4.54 -4.85
C HIS A 472 -8.11 4.68 -5.35
N GLN A 473 -7.14 3.91 -4.87
CA GLN A 473 -5.79 3.99 -5.45
C GLN A 473 -5.78 3.59 -6.93
N ALA A 474 -6.53 2.56 -7.35
CA ALA A 474 -6.62 2.22 -8.76
C ALA A 474 -7.24 3.37 -9.57
N ILE A 475 -8.36 3.94 -9.11
CA ILE A 475 -9.07 5.04 -9.79
C ILE A 475 -8.23 6.31 -9.90
N TYR A 476 -7.57 6.72 -8.82
CA TYR A 476 -6.79 7.97 -8.81
C TYR A 476 -5.43 7.83 -9.49
N ASN A 477 -4.87 6.62 -9.58
CA ASN A 477 -3.64 6.38 -10.33
C ASN A 477 -3.89 6.14 -11.83
N ASP A 478 -5.13 5.89 -12.24
CA ASP A 478 -5.49 5.82 -13.65
C ASP A 478 -5.39 7.21 -14.32
N GLU A 479 -4.46 7.33 -15.27
CA GLU A 479 -4.21 8.58 -16.00
C GLU A 479 -5.34 8.90 -17.01
N GLU A 480 -6.04 7.89 -17.55
CA GLU A 480 -7.12 8.09 -18.51
C GLU A 480 -8.35 8.70 -17.85
N LEU A 481 -8.61 8.31 -16.59
CA LEU A 481 -9.68 8.92 -15.80
C LEU A 481 -9.36 10.37 -15.45
N GLY A 482 -8.09 10.74 -15.25
CA GLY A 482 -7.67 12.10 -14.96
C GLY A 482 -8.12 12.60 -13.58
N PHE A 483 -8.24 11.71 -12.59
CA PHE A 483 -8.50 12.09 -11.20
C PHE A 483 -7.19 12.33 -10.43
N ALA A 484 -7.25 13.23 -9.45
CA ALA A 484 -6.21 13.41 -8.44
C ALA A 484 -6.85 13.68 -7.07
N PHE A 485 -6.28 13.15 -6.00
CA PHE A 485 -6.67 13.54 -4.65
C PHE A 485 -6.36 15.03 -4.44
N PRO A 486 -7.21 15.74 -3.68
CA PRO A 486 -6.85 17.07 -3.22
C PRO A 486 -5.63 16.99 -2.29
N GLN A 487 -4.87 18.09 -2.21
CA GLN A 487 -3.60 18.17 -1.50
C GLN A 487 -3.70 17.65 -0.06
N ALA A 488 -2.75 16.79 0.34
CA ALA A 488 -2.76 16.12 1.64
C ALA A 488 -4.08 15.38 1.94
N GLY A 489 -4.73 14.86 0.90
CA GLY A 489 -6.06 14.26 0.98
C GLY A 489 -6.11 12.86 1.57
N GLN A 490 -4.95 12.26 1.81
CA GLN A 490 -4.82 10.93 2.39
C GLN A 490 -3.70 10.88 3.42
N VAL A 491 -3.86 10.02 4.41
CA VAL A 491 -2.82 9.72 5.40
C VAL A 491 -2.72 8.21 5.55
N HIS A 492 -1.50 7.71 5.41
CA HIS A 492 -1.13 6.31 5.59
C HIS A 492 -0.41 6.14 6.94
N GLY A 493 -0.41 4.91 7.47
CA GLY A 493 0.53 4.53 8.52
C GLY A 493 1.97 4.80 8.09
N ARG A 494 2.86 5.10 9.04
CA ARG A 494 4.30 5.30 8.79
C ARG A 494 5.10 4.20 9.49
N ALA A 495 6.13 3.70 8.80
CA ALA A 495 7.07 2.77 9.42
C ALA A 495 7.79 3.44 10.61
N THR A 496 8.10 2.65 11.63
CA THR A 496 8.82 3.07 12.85
C THR A 496 10.20 3.64 12.55
N GLY A 497 10.78 3.28 11.41
CA GLY A 497 12.00 3.81 10.85
C GLY A 497 12.11 3.46 9.37
N PHE A 498 13.01 4.13 8.65
CA PHE A 498 13.36 3.76 7.29
C PHE A 498 14.87 3.84 7.12
N LYS A 499 15.39 3.11 6.14
CA LYS A 499 16.78 3.25 5.68
C LYS A 499 16.80 4.14 4.45
N PRO A 500 17.51 5.29 4.47
CA PRO A 500 17.79 6.03 3.25
C PRO A 500 18.54 5.14 2.26
N MET A 501 18.10 5.12 1.01
CA MET A 501 18.67 4.31 -0.06
C MET A 501 19.22 5.21 -1.16
N LYS A 502 20.33 4.80 -1.78
CA LYS A 502 20.94 5.55 -2.88
C LYS A 502 20.01 5.59 -4.08
N LEU A 503 19.95 6.72 -4.78
CA LEU A 503 19.50 6.75 -6.17
C LEU A 503 20.53 6.00 -7.02
N ILE A 504 20.07 5.08 -7.85
CA ILE A 504 20.93 4.28 -8.73
C ILE A 504 20.41 4.33 -10.16
N GLN A 505 21.32 3.99 -11.08
CA GLN A 505 20.95 3.65 -12.44
C GLN A 505 20.34 2.24 -12.45
N GLY A 506 19.13 2.12 -12.98
CA GLY A 506 18.51 0.85 -13.33
C GLY A 506 19.32 0.16 -14.40
N GLY A 507 19.75 -1.08 -14.12
CA GLY A 507 20.27 -1.94 -15.18
C GLY A 507 19.17 -2.18 -16.19
N LYS A 508 19.40 -1.80 -17.45
CA LYS A 508 18.59 -2.25 -18.58
C LYS A 508 18.88 -3.72 -18.88
#